data_AF-A0AAU4R5S2-F1
#
_entry.id   AF-A0AAU4R5S2-F1
#
_cell.length_a   1.000
_cell.length_b   1.000
_cell.length_c   1.000
_cell.angle_alpha   90.00
_cell.angle_beta   90.00
_cell.angle_gamma   90.00
#
_symmetry.space_group_name_H-M   'P 1'
#
loop_
_entity.id
_entity.type
_entity.pdbx_description
1 polymer ?
#
loop_
_entity_poly.entity_id
_entity_poly.type
_entity_poly.pdbx_seq_one_letter_code
_entity_poly.pdbx_strand_id
1 'polypeptide(L)'
;MLIRRAAAGAVVATFALLASGQTVAYAGGGKVVCDQTGRCRVVADDTQATPGKGGDGKQASDGGGSTKKPKCYDSNMISDTQVPCHLDGLGDWVNGMNCYFQVAKPQPPAGDPRWEGHDSKDGAVYDAYCPDNPNRTAQWFAQPPGGGAAVDPEVLAREAVKKMRLLGPDIASPRAAGKYTVGVPMWMWVSRSATTYGPQSASASAGAVTVTATAEVSQIVWEMGDGATVTCHGPGTVYRASAGMAESPTCGHVYSKTSATASGGEYRLTATSTWTINWTVTAGGGGQTGQLTQTQQSQMQVAVGEVQVVR
;
A
#
# COMPACT_ATOMS: atom_id res chain seq x y z
N MET A 1 -62.43 -28.08 -67.47
CA MET A 1 -62.14 -26.64 -67.68
C MET A 1 -62.24 -25.96 -66.32
N LEU A 2 -61.20 -25.19 -65.93
CA LEU A 2 -61.07 -24.32 -64.73
C LEU A 2 -60.90 -25.07 -63.38
N ILE A 3 -59.70 -25.32 -62.84
CA ILE A 3 -58.70 -24.41 -62.21
C ILE A 3 -59.32 -23.44 -61.18
N ARG A 4 -59.12 -23.72 -59.88
CA ARG A 4 -58.78 -22.70 -58.86
C ARG A 4 -57.80 -23.26 -57.83
N ARG A 5 -56.69 -22.55 -57.69
CA ARG A 5 -55.61 -22.73 -56.71
C ARG A 5 -56.06 -22.21 -55.34
N ALA A 6 -55.60 -22.83 -54.26
CA ALA A 6 -55.52 -22.21 -52.94
C ALA A 6 -54.20 -22.63 -52.27
N ALA A 7 -53.50 -21.63 -51.73
CA ALA A 7 -52.13 -21.69 -51.27
C ALA A 7 -52.04 -21.69 -49.74
N ALA A 8 -50.91 -22.22 -49.27
CA ALA A 8 -50.11 -21.81 -48.10
C ALA A 8 -50.66 -22.00 -46.67
N GLY A 9 -49.86 -22.71 -45.88
CA GLY A 9 -49.87 -22.69 -44.42
C GLY A 9 -48.63 -23.39 -43.87
N ALA A 10 -47.45 -22.77 -44.04
CA ALA A 10 -46.21 -23.26 -43.42
C ALA A 10 -46.17 -22.81 -41.96
N VAL A 11 -46.30 -23.76 -41.03
CA VAL A 11 -46.13 -23.53 -39.59
C VAL A 11 -44.64 -23.44 -39.29
N VAL A 12 -44.15 -22.23 -38.99
CA VAL A 12 -42.80 -22.01 -38.45
C VAL A 12 -42.87 -22.21 -36.94
N ALA A 13 -42.35 -23.34 -36.45
CA ALA A 13 -42.17 -23.58 -35.02
C ALA A 13 -40.89 -22.86 -34.55
N THR A 14 -41.04 -21.76 -33.82
CA THR A 14 -39.92 -21.06 -33.18
C THR A 14 -39.50 -21.82 -31.92
N PHE A 15 -38.39 -22.55 -31.98
CA PHE A 15 -37.75 -23.13 -30.80
C PHE A 15 -37.05 -22.00 -30.01
N ALA A 16 -37.68 -21.53 -28.93
CA ALA A 16 -37.02 -20.68 -27.95
C ALA A 16 -36.07 -21.55 -27.10
N LEU A 17 -34.76 -21.46 -27.38
CA LEU A 17 -33.71 -21.96 -26.50
C LEU A 17 -33.68 -21.09 -25.23
N LEU A 18 -34.37 -21.56 -24.18
CA LEU A 18 -34.19 -21.06 -22.83
C LEU A 18 -32.81 -21.51 -22.34
N ALA A 19 -31.81 -20.64 -22.50
CA ALA A 19 -30.53 -20.79 -21.82
C ALA A 19 -30.76 -20.59 -20.31
N SER A 20 -30.94 -21.70 -19.60
CA SER A 20 -30.91 -21.71 -18.15
C SER A 20 -29.46 -21.50 -17.72
N GLY A 21 -29.11 -20.27 -17.35
CA GLY A 21 -27.87 -19.98 -16.64
C GLY A 21 -27.91 -20.72 -15.31
N GLN A 22 -27.19 -21.84 -15.21
CA GLN A 22 -27.07 -22.58 -13.96
C GLN A 22 -26.27 -21.73 -12.98
N THR A 23 -26.96 -21.17 -11.99
CA THR A 23 -26.32 -20.54 -10.84
C THR A 23 -26.01 -21.65 -9.85
N VAL A 24 -24.73 -22.01 -9.73
CA VAL A 24 -24.28 -22.90 -8.66
C VAL A 24 -24.12 -22.03 -7.41
N ALA A 25 -24.94 -22.30 -6.39
CA ALA A 25 -24.81 -21.66 -5.08
C ALA A 25 -23.75 -22.41 -4.27
N TYR A 26 -22.77 -21.67 -3.72
CA TYR A 26 -21.77 -22.22 -2.80
C TYR A 26 -22.29 -22.07 -1.36
N ALA A 27 -21.98 -23.05 -0.51
CA ALA A 27 -22.57 -23.19 0.84
C ALA A 27 -22.29 -22.02 1.82
N GLY A 28 -21.46 -21.04 1.45
CA GLY A 28 -21.05 -19.92 2.29
C GLY A 28 -21.60 -18.53 1.91
N GLY A 29 -22.62 -18.42 1.05
CA GLY A 29 -23.23 -17.11 0.70
C GLY A 29 -22.44 -16.28 -0.32
N GLY A 30 -21.75 -16.94 -1.26
CA GLY A 30 -21.17 -16.31 -2.45
C GLY A 30 -21.94 -16.71 -3.72
N LYS A 31 -22.18 -15.76 -4.62
CA LYS A 31 -22.82 -16.02 -5.92
C LYS A 31 -21.79 -15.95 -7.04
N VAL A 32 -21.76 -16.95 -7.91
CA VAL A 32 -21.00 -16.85 -9.18
C VAL A 32 -21.78 -15.99 -10.17
N VAL A 33 -21.16 -14.91 -10.63
CA VAL A 33 -21.68 -14.04 -11.68
C VAL A 33 -20.72 -14.13 -12.86
N CYS A 34 -21.23 -14.59 -14.00
CA CYS A 34 -20.47 -14.66 -15.24
C CYS A 34 -20.86 -13.52 -16.19
N ASP A 35 -19.88 -12.91 -16.85
CA ASP A 35 -20.11 -11.97 -17.93
C ASP A 35 -20.35 -12.69 -19.28
N GLN A 36 -20.69 -11.90 -20.31
CA GLN A 36 -20.98 -12.42 -21.66
C GLN A 36 -19.74 -12.99 -22.36
N THR A 37 -18.54 -12.75 -21.84
CA THR A 37 -17.28 -13.31 -22.37
C THR A 37 -16.92 -14.65 -21.73
N GLY A 38 -17.72 -15.12 -20.76
CA GLY A 38 -17.50 -16.37 -20.04
C GLY A 38 -16.58 -16.23 -18.83
N ARG A 39 -16.21 -15.00 -18.42
CA ARG A 39 -15.48 -14.77 -17.17
C ARG A 39 -16.45 -14.79 -16.01
N CYS A 40 -16.17 -15.63 -15.02
CA CYS A 40 -17.01 -15.83 -13.85
C CYS A 40 -16.29 -15.33 -12.61
N ARG A 41 -16.95 -14.48 -11.81
CA ARG A 41 -16.46 -14.02 -10.50
C ARG A 41 -17.40 -14.44 -9.38
N VAL A 42 -16.88 -14.62 -8.17
CA VAL A 42 -17.72 -14.84 -6.98
C VAL A 42 -17.94 -13.50 -6.29
N VAL A 43 -19.20 -13.07 -6.18
CA VAL A 43 -19.58 -11.86 -5.43
C VAL A 43 -20.15 -12.24 -4.07
N ALA A 44 -19.98 -11.37 -3.08
CA ALA A 44 -20.67 -11.51 -1.80
C ALA A 44 -22.18 -11.43 -2.03
N ASP A 45 -22.93 -12.38 -1.47
CA ASP A 45 -24.39 -12.31 -1.46
C ASP A 45 -24.81 -11.37 -0.32
N ASP A 46 -25.30 -10.18 -0.65
CA ASP A 46 -25.86 -9.23 0.31
C ASP A 46 -27.32 -9.59 0.69
N THR A 47 -27.87 -10.69 0.17
CA THR A 47 -29.31 -11.00 0.32
C THR A 47 -29.68 -12.05 1.38
N GLN A 48 -28.75 -12.61 2.16
CA GLN A 48 -29.14 -13.44 3.31
C GLN A 48 -29.43 -12.61 4.56
N ALA A 49 -30.56 -11.88 4.54
CA ALA A 49 -31.34 -11.71 5.76
C ALA A 49 -31.99 -13.07 6.06
N THR A 50 -31.46 -13.78 7.05
CA THR A 50 -32.10 -14.99 7.59
C THR A 50 -33.49 -14.60 8.11
N PRO A 51 -34.59 -15.22 7.65
CA PRO A 51 -35.91 -15.01 8.25
C PRO A 51 -35.95 -15.69 9.63
N GLY A 52 -35.56 -14.95 10.67
CA GLY A 52 -35.72 -15.36 12.06
C GLY A 52 -37.20 -15.28 12.45
N LYS A 53 -37.81 -16.43 12.74
CA LYS A 53 -39.12 -16.51 13.42
C LYS A 53 -39.05 -15.74 14.75
N GLY A 54 -40.07 -14.91 14.98
CA GLY A 54 -40.21 -14.12 16.20
C GLY A 54 -40.28 -14.97 17.47
N GLY A 55 -39.56 -14.48 18.47
CA GLY A 55 -39.66 -14.85 19.88
C GLY A 55 -39.12 -13.69 20.70
N ASP A 56 -39.96 -13.18 21.60
CA ASP A 56 -39.84 -11.88 22.26
C ASP A 56 -38.57 -11.65 23.08
N GLY A 57 -38.27 -10.37 23.26
CA GLY A 57 -36.98 -9.85 23.68
C GLY A 57 -36.49 -10.29 25.06
N LYS A 58 -35.17 -10.44 25.15
CA LYS A 58 -34.36 -9.76 26.17
C LYS A 58 -32.96 -9.49 25.62
N GLN A 59 -32.63 -8.21 25.65
CA GLN A 59 -31.37 -7.57 25.29
C GLN A 59 -30.25 -8.10 26.18
N ALA A 60 -29.18 -8.61 25.57
CA ALA A 60 -27.88 -8.77 26.21
C ALA A 60 -26.88 -7.95 25.40
N SER A 61 -26.44 -6.85 26.01
CA SER A 61 -25.39 -5.97 25.51
C SER A 61 -24.01 -6.60 25.70
N ASP A 62 -23.22 -6.47 24.64
CA ASP A 62 -21.78 -6.22 24.54
C ASP A 62 -20.76 -7.02 25.36
N GLY A 63 -19.77 -7.56 24.62
CA GLY A 63 -18.48 -7.96 25.16
C GLY A 63 -17.43 -8.31 24.10
N GLY A 64 -16.64 -7.32 23.68
CA GLY A 64 -15.21 -7.53 23.40
C GLY A 64 -14.71 -7.51 21.95
N GLY A 65 -13.99 -6.44 21.59
CA GLY A 65 -12.84 -6.48 20.67
C GLY A 65 -13.14 -6.41 19.17
N SER A 66 -13.44 -5.22 18.66
CA SER A 66 -13.52 -4.94 17.22
C SER A 66 -12.14 -4.87 16.56
N THR A 67 -11.53 -6.03 16.31
CA THR A 67 -10.65 -6.18 15.15
C THR A 67 -11.54 -6.05 13.92
N LYS A 68 -11.38 -4.97 13.14
CA LYS A 68 -12.07 -4.84 11.85
C LYS A 68 -11.76 -6.11 11.04
N LYS A 69 -12.79 -6.87 10.67
CA LYS A 69 -12.62 -8.04 9.79
C LYS A 69 -11.85 -7.58 8.54
N PRO A 70 -10.81 -8.31 8.10
CA PRO A 70 -10.09 -7.98 6.89
C PRO A 70 -11.06 -7.88 5.72
N LYS A 71 -10.82 -6.92 4.83
CA LYS A 71 -11.61 -6.78 3.61
C LYS A 71 -10.87 -7.48 2.47
N CYS A 72 -11.59 -8.34 1.77
CA CYS A 72 -11.07 -9.04 0.61
C CYS A 72 -11.58 -8.39 -0.65
N TYR A 73 -10.67 -8.15 -1.59
CA TYR A 73 -10.96 -7.44 -2.82
C TYR A 73 -10.44 -8.26 -3.99
N ASP A 74 -11.28 -8.35 -5.01
CA ASP A 74 -10.87 -8.74 -6.34
C ASP A 74 -10.40 -7.48 -7.06
N SER A 75 -9.08 -7.33 -7.22
CA SER A 75 -8.46 -6.12 -7.75
C SER A 75 -8.18 -6.23 -9.26
N ASN A 76 -8.82 -7.15 -9.97
CA ASN A 76 -8.49 -7.37 -11.37
C ASN A 76 -9.25 -6.42 -12.30
N MET A 77 -8.51 -5.42 -12.82
CA MET A 77 -8.74 -4.48 -13.94
C MET A 77 -10.11 -3.83 -14.22
N ILE A 78 -11.22 -4.17 -13.53
CA ILE A 78 -12.55 -3.61 -13.83
C ILE A 78 -13.26 -3.06 -12.57
N SER A 79 -12.86 -3.44 -11.35
CA SER A 79 -13.39 -2.83 -10.11
C SER A 79 -12.69 -3.37 -8.86
N ASP A 80 -12.49 -2.56 -7.81
CA ASP A 80 -12.20 -3.02 -6.44
C ASP A 80 -13.47 -3.61 -5.81
N THR A 81 -13.94 -4.74 -6.34
CA THR A 81 -15.14 -5.39 -5.82
C THR A 81 -14.78 -6.17 -4.56
N GLN A 82 -15.49 -5.90 -3.47
CA GLN A 82 -15.36 -6.67 -2.24
C GLN A 82 -15.89 -8.09 -2.46
N VAL A 83 -15.06 -9.08 -2.14
CA VAL A 83 -15.40 -10.52 -2.19
C VAL A 83 -15.39 -11.11 -0.77
N PRO A 84 -16.06 -12.26 -0.55
CA PRO A 84 -15.91 -13.01 0.69
C PRO A 84 -14.45 -13.37 0.95
N CYS A 85 -13.97 -13.18 2.18
CA CYS A 85 -12.60 -13.58 2.51
C CYS A 85 -12.41 -15.09 2.63
N HIS A 86 -13.50 -15.82 2.79
CA HIS A 86 -13.51 -17.26 2.89
C HIS A 86 -14.75 -17.80 2.19
N LEU A 87 -14.60 -18.91 1.47
CA LEU A 87 -15.70 -19.67 0.90
C LEU A 87 -15.50 -21.15 1.21
N ASP A 88 -16.52 -21.77 1.78
CA ASP A 88 -16.52 -23.21 2.00
C ASP A 88 -16.34 -23.95 0.66
N GLY A 89 -15.32 -24.82 0.61
CA GLY A 89 -14.97 -25.60 -0.59
C GLY A 89 -14.01 -24.93 -1.56
N LEU A 90 -13.72 -23.63 -1.41
CA LEU A 90 -12.70 -22.91 -2.19
C LEU A 90 -11.56 -22.37 -1.30
N GLY A 91 -11.82 -22.20 0.00
CA GLY A 91 -10.84 -21.77 1.00
C GLY A 91 -10.76 -20.25 1.16
N ASP A 92 -9.56 -19.75 1.46
CA ASP A 92 -9.33 -18.35 1.81
C ASP A 92 -8.91 -17.52 0.59
N TRP A 93 -9.47 -16.32 0.48
CA TRP A 93 -9.12 -15.37 -0.57
C TRP A 93 -7.76 -14.72 -0.29
N VAL A 94 -6.89 -14.67 -1.30
CA VAL A 94 -5.62 -13.97 -1.24
C VAL A 94 -5.68 -12.76 -2.17
N ASN A 95 -5.86 -11.55 -1.60
CA ASN A 95 -6.03 -10.28 -2.34
C ASN A 95 -5.02 -10.08 -3.46
N GLY A 96 -3.73 -10.31 -3.19
CA GLY A 96 -2.72 -10.10 -4.21
C GLY A 96 -2.73 -11.17 -5.30
N MET A 97 -3.27 -12.36 -5.06
CA MET A 97 -3.29 -13.42 -6.06
C MET A 97 -4.61 -13.47 -6.84
N ASN A 98 -5.65 -12.78 -6.36
CA ASN A 98 -7.02 -12.83 -6.85
C ASN A 98 -7.54 -14.28 -7.01
N CYS A 99 -7.27 -15.11 -5.99
CA CYS A 99 -7.66 -16.52 -5.96
C CYS A 99 -8.10 -16.91 -4.54
N TYR A 100 -9.02 -17.87 -4.48
CA TYR A 100 -9.26 -18.68 -3.29
C TYR A 100 -8.29 -19.86 -3.26
N PHE A 101 -7.74 -20.15 -2.09
CA PHE A 101 -6.87 -21.30 -1.87
C PHE A 101 -7.36 -22.17 -0.72
N GLN A 102 -7.44 -23.47 -0.98
CA GLN A 102 -7.73 -24.49 0.03
C GLN A 102 -6.62 -25.53 0.04
N VAL A 103 -6.23 -26.01 1.22
CA VAL A 103 -5.21 -27.07 1.30
C VAL A 103 -5.69 -28.30 0.52
N ALA A 104 -4.85 -28.81 -0.39
CA ALA A 104 -5.20 -29.94 -1.23
C ALA A 104 -5.39 -31.19 -0.36
N LYS A 105 -6.48 -31.91 -0.57
CA LYS A 105 -6.82 -33.14 0.17
C LYS A 105 -7.27 -34.24 -0.80
N PRO A 106 -6.50 -35.35 -0.95
CA PRO A 106 -5.19 -35.60 -0.35
C PRO A 106 -4.09 -34.70 -0.95
N GLN A 107 -2.98 -34.53 -0.22
CA GLN A 107 -1.79 -33.91 -0.80
C GLN A 107 -1.28 -34.74 -1.98
N PRO A 108 -0.70 -34.09 -3.02
CA PRO A 108 -0.12 -34.81 -4.14
C PRO A 108 1.02 -35.75 -3.71
N PRO A 109 1.26 -36.86 -4.43
CA PRO A 109 2.42 -37.70 -4.20
C PRO A 109 3.74 -36.91 -4.28
N ALA A 110 4.78 -37.36 -3.59
CA ALA A 110 6.10 -36.74 -3.67
C ALA A 110 6.61 -36.71 -5.12
N GLY A 111 7.18 -35.58 -5.55
CA GLY A 111 7.67 -35.38 -6.91
C GLY A 111 6.59 -34.97 -7.94
N ASP A 112 5.32 -34.84 -7.54
CA ASP A 112 4.30 -34.20 -8.38
C ASP A 112 4.72 -32.75 -8.75
N PRO A 113 4.56 -32.31 -10.01
CA PRO A 113 4.94 -30.96 -10.44
C PRO A 113 4.35 -29.82 -9.60
N ARG A 114 3.20 -30.04 -8.97
CA ARG A 114 2.56 -29.05 -8.07
C ARG A 114 3.35 -28.77 -6.80
N TRP A 115 4.35 -29.59 -6.48
CA TRP A 115 5.31 -29.29 -5.41
C TRP A 115 6.33 -28.22 -5.81
N GLU A 116 6.45 -27.85 -7.09
CA GLU A 116 7.37 -26.81 -7.56
C GLU A 116 8.84 -27.06 -7.14
N GLY A 117 9.23 -28.34 -7.03
CA GLY A 117 10.57 -28.75 -6.58
C GLY A 117 10.75 -28.81 -5.05
N HIS A 118 9.72 -28.47 -4.28
CA HIS A 118 9.67 -28.63 -2.83
C HIS A 118 9.15 -30.02 -2.43
N ASP A 119 9.07 -30.27 -1.12
CA ASP A 119 8.49 -31.48 -0.57
C ASP A 119 7.53 -31.14 0.60
N SER A 120 6.96 -32.19 1.20
CA SER A 120 5.94 -32.08 2.23
C SER A 120 6.45 -31.65 3.61
N LYS A 121 7.77 -31.60 3.87
CA LYS A 121 8.29 -31.06 5.15
C LYS A 121 8.43 -29.53 5.09
N ASP A 122 8.54 -28.97 3.89
CA ASP A 122 8.81 -27.53 3.70
C ASP A 122 7.52 -26.71 3.48
N GLY A 123 6.38 -27.37 3.25
CA GLY A 123 5.10 -26.72 2.97
C GLY A 123 4.01 -27.69 2.54
N ALA A 124 2.96 -27.17 1.90
CA ALA A 124 1.85 -27.96 1.36
C ALA A 124 1.36 -27.38 0.02
N VAL A 125 0.77 -28.24 -0.81
CA VAL A 125 0.07 -27.86 -2.04
C VAL A 125 -1.35 -27.43 -1.69
N TYR A 126 -1.80 -26.33 -2.30
CA TYR A 126 -3.15 -25.79 -2.17
C TYR A 126 -3.83 -25.84 -3.54
N ASP A 127 -5.07 -26.29 -3.58
CA ASP A 127 -5.93 -26.15 -4.75
C ASP A 127 -6.32 -24.67 -4.87
N ALA A 128 -6.33 -24.16 -6.10
CA ALA A 128 -6.55 -22.77 -6.41
C ALA A 128 -7.79 -22.60 -7.28
N TYR A 129 -8.63 -21.65 -6.89
CA TYR A 129 -9.71 -21.14 -7.75
C TYR A 129 -9.50 -19.65 -7.99
N CYS A 130 -9.14 -19.31 -9.23
CA CYS A 130 -8.88 -17.95 -9.66
C CYS A 130 -9.90 -17.54 -10.72
N PRO A 131 -10.86 -16.64 -10.40
CA PRO A 131 -11.85 -16.14 -11.34
C PRO A 131 -11.29 -15.74 -12.72
N ASP A 132 -10.12 -15.11 -12.72
CA ASP A 132 -9.48 -14.59 -13.93
C ASP A 132 -8.31 -15.42 -14.46
N ASN A 133 -7.97 -16.51 -13.79
CA ASN A 133 -6.88 -17.39 -14.21
C ASN A 133 -7.28 -18.85 -14.03
N PRO A 134 -8.16 -19.38 -14.90
CA PRO A 134 -8.63 -20.76 -14.79
C PRO A 134 -7.50 -21.79 -14.97
N ASN A 135 -6.34 -21.38 -15.49
CA ASN A 135 -5.17 -22.24 -15.64
C ASN A 135 -4.37 -22.40 -14.34
N ARG A 136 -4.57 -21.54 -13.33
CA ARG A 136 -3.98 -21.72 -12.00
C ARG A 136 -4.91 -22.60 -11.16
N THR A 137 -4.62 -23.89 -11.15
CA THR A 137 -5.45 -24.91 -10.45
C THR A 137 -4.86 -25.35 -9.12
N ALA A 138 -3.56 -25.17 -8.89
CA ALA A 138 -2.91 -25.46 -7.62
C ALA A 138 -1.62 -24.64 -7.48
N GLN A 139 -1.10 -24.54 -6.26
CA GLN A 139 0.19 -23.94 -5.96
C GLN A 139 0.75 -24.46 -4.64
N TRP A 140 2.07 -24.63 -4.57
CA TRP A 140 2.75 -24.92 -3.31
C TRP A 140 2.95 -23.66 -2.47
N PHE A 141 2.76 -23.80 -1.15
CA PHE A 141 3.07 -22.76 -0.19
C PHE A 141 3.84 -23.30 1.00
N ALA A 142 4.92 -22.59 1.38
CA ALA A 142 5.71 -22.88 2.56
C ALA A 142 4.90 -22.71 3.87
N GLN A 143 3.89 -21.82 3.86
CA GLN A 143 2.99 -21.51 4.97
C GLN A 143 1.57 -21.30 4.43
N PRO A 144 0.50 -21.54 5.21
CA PRO A 144 -0.86 -21.41 4.71
C PRO A 144 -1.12 -20.06 4.00
N PRO A 145 -1.56 -20.07 2.72
CA PRO A 145 -2.04 -18.89 2.05
C PRO A 145 -3.28 -18.40 2.82
N GLY A 146 -3.28 -17.13 3.22
CA GLY A 146 -4.36 -16.57 4.04
C GLY A 146 -4.26 -16.84 5.54
N GLY A 147 -3.13 -17.38 6.03
CA GLY A 147 -2.86 -17.58 7.46
C GLY A 147 -2.81 -16.28 8.28
N GLY A 148 -3.99 -15.78 8.64
CA GLY A 148 -4.23 -14.65 9.52
C GLY A 148 -4.71 -13.41 8.78
N ALA A 149 -5.99 -13.43 8.34
CA ALA A 149 -6.67 -12.32 7.69
C ALA A 149 -6.07 -11.95 6.30
N ALA A 150 -6.90 -11.53 5.34
CA ALA A 150 -6.37 -10.85 4.16
C ALA A 150 -5.70 -9.56 4.63
N VAL A 151 -4.39 -9.63 4.86
CA VAL A 151 -3.60 -8.47 5.27
C VAL A 151 -3.45 -7.62 4.02
N ASP A 152 -4.07 -6.45 4.07
CA ASP A 152 -3.90 -5.40 3.07
C ASP A 152 -2.38 -5.17 2.86
N PRO A 153 -1.85 -5.28 1.64
CA PRO A 153 -0.45 -5.01 1.34
C PRO A 153 0.04 -3.65 1.85
N GLU A 154 -0.84 -2.64 1.94
CA GLU A 154 -0.48 -1.35 2.50
C GLU A 154 -0.16 -1.44 4.01
N VAL A 155 -0.81 -2.35 4.74
CA VAL A 155 -0.49 -2.62 6.16
C VAL A 155 0.91 -3.23 6.27
N LEU A 156 1.26 -4.18 5.41
CA LEU A 156 2.62 -4.72 5.37
C LEU A 156 3.64 -3.66 4.93
N ALA A 157 3.29 -2.78 3.99
CA ALA A 157 4.14 -1.65 3.61
C ALA A 157 4.42 -0.73 4.81
N ARG A 158 3.39 -0.40 5.60
CA ARG A 158 3.54 0.41 6.82
C ARG A 158 4.39 -0.30 7.88
N GLU A 159 4.25 -1.62 8.04
CA GLU A 159 5.13 -2.41 8.92
C GLU A 159 6.59 -2.44 8.43
N ALA A 160 6.80 -2.55 7.11
CA ALA A 160 8.13 -2.44 6.52
C ALA A 160 8.75 -1.06 6.79
N VAL A 161 7.99 0.02 6.60
CA VAL A 161 8.43 1.40 6.88
C VAL A 161 8.81 1.59 8.37
N LYS A 162 8.06 1.01 9.31
CA LYS A 162 8.43 1.07 10.74
C LYS A 162 9.81 0.47 11.02
N LYS A 163 10.19 -0.61 10.31
CA LYS A 163 11.51 -1.25 10.45
C LYS A 163 12.65 -0.40 9.92
N MET A 164 12.38 0.53 8.99
CA MET A 164 13.39 1.45 8.44
C MET A 164 13.89 2.46 9.48
N ARG A 165 13.12 2.73 10.54
CA ARG A 165 13.50 3.71 11.58
C ARG A 165 13.96 5.05 10.97
N LEU A 166 13.17 5.57 10.01
CA LEU A 166 13.45 6.85 9.36
C LEU A 166 13.54 7.96 10.41
N LEU A 167 14.59 8.77 10.30
CA LEU A 167 14.89 9.87 11.22
C LEU A 167 14.70 11.21 10.49
N GLY A 168 14.69 12.29 11.28
CA GLY A 168 14.78 13.64 10.75
C GLY A 168 16.07 13.85 9.94
N PRO A 169 16.10 14.88 9.08
CA PRO A 169 17.29 15.22 8.32
C PRO A 169 18.48 15.47 9.27
N ASP A 170 19.65 14.94 8.93
CA ASP A 170 20.88 15.21 9.68
C ASP A 170 21.41 16.58 9.25
N ILE A 171 20.95 17.62 9.94
CA ILE A 171 21.25 19.02 9.61
C ILE A 171 22.75 19.26 9.80
N ALA A 172 23.41 19.64 8.70
CA ALA A 172 24.80 20.02 8.72
C ALA A 172 24.96 21.52 8.41
N SER A 173 25.98 22.13 9.03
CA SER A 173 26.26 23.55 8.92
C SER A 173 27.77 23.78 9.00
N PRO A 174 28.32 24.84 8.38
CA PRO A 174 29.74 25.16 8.51
C PRO A 174 30.10 25.56 9.95
N ARG A 175 29.09 25.89 10.76
CA ARG A 175 29.19 26.26 12.17
C ARG A 175 28.05 25.56 12.92
N ALA A 176 28.26 24.30 13.33
CA ALA A 176 27.30 23.59 14.19
C ALA A 176 27.12 24.39 15.50
N ALA A 177 25.89 24.83 15.81
CA ALA A 177 25.58 25.88 16.82
C ALA A 177 26.23 27.25 16.52
N GLY A 178 26.10 27.70 15.28
CA GLY A 178 26.85 28.83 14.74
C GLY A 178 26.24 30.20 15.01
N LYS A 179 27.14 31.17 15.23
CA LYS A 179 26.83 32.59 15.10
C LYS A 179 26.86 32.97 13.62
N TYR A 180 25.76 33.53 13.14
CA TYR A 180 25.60 34.10 11.82
C TYR A 180 25.48 35.61 11.94
N THR A 181 25.65 36.28 10.81
CA THR A 181 25.56 37.73 10.72
C THR A 181 24.39 38.10 9.82
N VAL A 182 23.63 39.13 10.20
CA VAL A 182 22.61 39.74 9.33
C VAL A 182 23.22 40.07 7.97
N GLY A 183 22.52 39.72 6.89
CA GLY A 183 22.96 39.95 5.51
C GLY A 183 24.02 38.99 4.97
N VAL A 184 24.50 38.02 5.76
CA VAL A 184 25.41 36.97 5.28
C VAL A 184 24.61 35.73 4.86
N PRO A 185 24.79 35.21 3.63
CA PRO A 185 24.09 34.00 3.18
C PRO A 185 24.40 32.76 4.04
N MET A 186 23.36 32.17 4.60
CA MET A 186 23.41 30.89 5.28
C MET A 186 23.13 29.78 4.26
N TRP A 187 24.10 28.89 4.07
CA TRP A 187 23.94 27.69 3.25
C TRP A 187 23.40 26.56 4.13
N MET A 188 22.43 25.81 3.61
CA MET A 188 21.77 24.72 4.33
C MET A 188 21.96 23.43 3.56
N TRP A 189 22.43 22.39 4.25
CA TRP A 189 22.52 21.05 3.69
C TRP A 189 22.32 20.01 4.78
N VAL A 190 22.11 18.77 4.34
CA VAL A 190 21.94 17.62 5.23
C VAL A 190 22.93 16.53 4.86
N SER A 191 23.47 15.87 5.89
CA SER A 191 24.28 14.67 5.69
C SER A 191 23.38 13.52 5.26
N ARG A 192 23.86 12.75 4.28
CA ARG A 192 23.10 11.65 3.69
C ARG A 192 23.44 10.34 4.40
N SER A 193 22.42 9.68 4.92
CA SER A 193 22.46 8.29 5.36
C SER A 193 21.17 7.58 4.93
N ALA A 194 21.16 6.24 5.02
CA ALA A 194 19.96 5.46 4.74
C ALA A 194 18.75 5.94 5.57
N THR A 195 18.96 6.28 6.85
CA THR A 195 17.88 6.65 7.77
C THR A 195 17.53 8.14 7.77
N THR A 196 18.42 9.02 7.29
CA THR A 196 18.22 10.51 7.35
C THR A 196 17.93 11.16 6.01
N TYR A 197 18.21 10.48 4.89
CA TYR A 197 17.95 10.99 3.54
C TYR A 197 17.52 9.88 2.55
N GLY A 198 18.03 8.67 2.73
CA GLY A 198 17.75 7.53 1.86
C GLY A 198 18.68 7.43 0.64
N PRO A 199 18.45 6.41 -0.21
CA PRO A 199 17.36 5.44 -0.10
C PRO A 199 17.55 4.43 1.05
N GLN A 200 16.45 3.89 1.55
CA GLN A 200 16.43 2.77 2.50
C GLN A 200 15.26 1.83 2.22
N SER A 201 15.53 0.52 2.26
CA SER A 201 14.54 -0.52 1.96
C SER A 201 14.35 -1.46 3.14
N ALA A 202 13.13 -1.96 3.29
CA ALA A 202 12.77 -2.97 4.28
C ALA A 202 11.57 -3.78 3.77
N SER A 203 11.37 -4.98 4.35
CA SER A 203 10.26 -5.86 3.98
C SER A 203 9.46 -6.33 5.20
N ALA A 204 8.20 -6.65 4.96
CA ALA A 204 7.32 -7.30 5.93
C ALA A 204 6.48 -8.36 5.24
N SER A 205 6.18 -9.43 5.96
CA SER A 205 5.48 -10.59 5.43
C SER A 205 4.35 -11.00 6.36
N ALA A 206 3.26 -11.50 5.79
CA ALA A 206 2.19 -12.21 6.48
C ALA A 206 1.78 -13.40 5.63
N GLY A 207 1.96 -14.61 6.18
CA GLY A 207 1.80 -15.85 5.42
C GLY A 207 2.67 -15.84 4.16
N ALA A 208 2.06 -16.06 3.00
CA ALA A 208 2.74 -16.08 1.70
C ALA A 208 3.04 -14.69 1.12
N VAL A 209 2.39 -13.63 1.62
CA VAL A 209 2.53 -12.27 1.07
C VAL A 209 3.76 -11.61 1.66
N THR A 210 4.64 -11.08 0.82
CA THR A 210 5.77 -10.23 1.24
C THR A 210 5.72 -8.90 0.49
N VAL A 211 5.78 -7.80 1.24
CA VAL A 211 5.89 -6.45 0.71
C VAL A 211 7.27 -5.89 0.99
N THR A 212 7.89 -5.31 -0.02
CA THR A 212 9.13 -4.56 0.09
C THR A 212 8.85 -3.09 -0.18
N ALA A 213 9.23 -2.24 0.76
CA ALA A 213 9.13 -0.80 0.65
C ALA A 213 10.52 -0.18 0.51
N THR A 214 10.63 0.90 -0.25
CA THR A 214 11.85 1.71 -0.42
C THR A 214 11.49 3.18 -0.23
N ALA A 215 12.15 3.81 0.72
CA ALA A 215 11.93 5.20 1.11
C ALA A 215 13.12 6.08 0.72
N GLU A 216 12.85 7.27 0.18
CA GLU A 216 13.84 8.32 -0.09
C GLU A 216 13.22 9.71 0.14
N VAL A 217 14.02 10.67 0.58
CA VAL A 217 13.58 12.07 0.75
C VAL A 217 13.36 12.73 -0.61
N SER A 218 12.16 13.26 -0.84
CA SER A 218 11.82 14.01 -2.06
C SER A 218 11.96 15.53 -1.91
N GLN A 219 11.83 16.06 -0.70
CA GLN A 219 12.02 17.49 -0.40
C GLN A 219 12.31 17.73 1.08
N ILE A 220 12.91 18.86 1.39
CA ILE A 220 13.10 19.36 2.75
C ILE A 220 12.57 20.79 2.82
N VAL A 221 11.64 21.04 3.75
CA VAL A 221 11.09 22.37 4.03
C VAL A 221 11.71 22.90 5.32
N TRP A 222 12.31 24.08 5.26
CA TRP A 222 12.98 24.74 6.36
C TRP A 222 12.13 25.91 6.86
N GLU A 223 11.72 25.86 8.12
CA GLU A 223 11.20 27.03 8.83
C GLU A 223 12.37 27.71 9.52
N MET A 224 12.65 28.98 9.16
CA MET A 224 13.90 29.65 9.54
C MET A 224 13.84 30.36 10.90
N GLY A 225 12.69 30.38 11.55
CA GLY A 225 12.47 31.02 12.85
C GLY A 225 12.26 32.54 12.81
N ASP A 226 12.55 33.19 11.68
CA ASP A 226 12.28 34.63 11.41
C ASP A 226 10.97 34.87 10.63
N GLY A 227 10.18 33.81 10.43
CA GLY A 227 8.95 33.80 9.65
C GLY A 227 9.14 33.39 8.18
N ALA A 228 10.37 33.21 7.71
CA ALA A 228 10.64 32.68 6.37
C ALA A 228 10.54 31.14 6.33
N THR A 229 10.12 30.65 5.16
CA THR A 229 10.12 29.23 4.83
C THR A 229 10.88 29.01 3.52
N VAL A 230 11.79 28.05 3.49
CA VAL A 230 12.58 27.69 2.30
C VAL A 230 12.37 26.22 1.96
N THR A 231 11.96 25.93 0.73
CA THR A 231 11.81 24.56 0.23
C THR A 231 13.01 24.18 -0.63
N CYS A 232 13.68 23.09 -0.26
CA CYS A 232 14.84 22.58 -0.96
C CYS A 232 14.55 21.21 -1.58
N HIS A 233 14.76 21.11 -2.89
CA HIS A 233 14.63 19.88 -3.67
C HIS A 233 15.99 19.20 -3.80
N GLY A 234 16.44 18.57 -2.72
CA GLY A 234 17.74 17.92 -2.64
C GLY A 234 18.36 18.04 -1.24
N PRO A 235 19.54 17.45 -1.02
CA PRO A 235 20.21 17.50 0.28
C PRO A 235 20.89 18.86 0.55
N GLY A 236 20.84 19.81 -0.39
CA GLY A 236 21.60 21.06 -0.34
C GLY A 236 23.07 20.91 -0.79
N THR A 237 23.76 22.04 -0.92
CA THR A 237 25.17 22.09 -1.31
C THR A 237 26.04 22.34 -0.09
N VAL A 238 27.05 21.50 0.12
CA VAL A 238 28.04 21.68 1.19
C VAL A 238 28.81 22.98 0.94
N TYR A 239 28.81 23.88 1.92
CA TYR A 239 29.58 25.12 1.85
C TYR A 239 31.09 24.84 1.79
N ARG A 240 31.80 25.61 0.95
CA ARG A 240 33.26 25.62 0.89
C ARG A 240 33.74 27.06 1.09
N ALA A 241 34.85 27.24 1.80
CA ALA A 241 35.39 28.57 2.11
C ALA A 241 35.65 29.43 0.86
N SER A 242 35.95 28.79 -0.29
CA SER A 242 36.12 29.47 -1.58
C SER A 242 34.85 30.17 -2.09
N ALA A 243 33.67 29.84 -1.58
CA ALA A 243 32.41 30.47 -1.95
C ALA A 243 32.22 31.87 -1.32
N GLY A 244 32.97 32.20 -0.27
CA GLY A 244 32.92 33.52 0.36
C GLY A 244 31.49 33.92 0.75
N MET A 245 31.03 35.04 0.18
CA MET A 245 29.71 35.67 0.38
C MET A 245 28.67 35.28 -0.68
N ALA A 246 28.95 34.28 -1.52
CA ALA A 246 27.98 33.84 -2.52
C ALA A 246 26.75 33.19 -1.86
N GLU A 247 25.59 33.32 -2.49
CA GLU A 247 24.40 32.57 -2.12
C GLU A 247 24.54 31.08 -2.46
N SER A 248 23.83 30.23 -1.73
CA SER A 248 23.82 28.80 -1.99
C SER A 248 23.18 28.52 -3.36
N PRO A 249 23.80 27.68 -4.20
CA PRO A 249 23.24 27.35 -5.51
C PRO A 249 22.00 26.44 -5.43
N THR A 250 21.72 25.85 -4.27
CA THR A 250 20.61 24.89 -4.12
C THR A 250 19.68 25.16 -2.94
N CYS A 251 20.22 25.60 -1.80
CA CYS A 251 19.47 25.69 -0.56
C CYS A 251 20.16 26.65 0.41
N GLY A 252 19.54 27.82 0.67
CA GLY A 252 20.08 28.82 1.57
C GLY A 252 19.06 29.88 1.97
N HIS A 253 19.42 30.70 2.95
CA HIS A 253 18.61 31.80 3.47
C HIS A 253 19.49 33.00 3.87
N VAL A 254 18.94 34.21 3.83
CA VAL A 254 19.59 35.42 4.32
C VAL A 254 18.71 36.07 5.39
N TYR A 255 19.21 36.13 6.62
CA TYR A 255 18.52 36.82 7.71
C TYR A 255 18.67 38.34 7.54
N SER A 256 17.53 39.05 7.62
CA SER A 256 17.46 40.52 7.56
C SER A 256 17.43 41.18 8.94
N LYS A 257 17.24 40.41 10.01
CA LYS A 257 17.10 40.88 11.40
C LYS A 257 17.89 40.00 12.35
N THR A 258 18.38 40.59 13.44
CA THR A 258 19.04 39.83 14.51
C THR A 258 18.06 38.89 15.21
N SER A 259 18.59 37.82 15.82
CA SER A 259 17.80 36.90 16.64
C SER A 259 17.59 37.41 18.07
N ALA A 260 18.10 38.60 18.42
CA ALA A 260 18.09 39.10 19.80
C ALA A 260 16.68 39.24 20.41
N THR A 261 15.67 39.49 19.57
CA THR A 261 14.26 39.58 19.99
C THR A 261 13.51 38.24 19.87
N ALA A 262 14.14 37.20 19.34
CA ALA A 262 13.57 35.87 19.29
C ALA A 262 13.56 35.24 20.70
N SER A 263 12.66 34.28 20.92
CA SER A 263 12.61 33.55 22.19
C SER A 263 13.95 32.86 22.46
N GLY A 264 14.59 33.17 23.59
CA GLY A 264 15.93 32.64 23.92
C GLY A 264 17.09 33.34 23.22
N GLY A 265 16.84 34.41 22.46
CA GLY A 265 17.88 35.18 21.74
C GLY A 265 18.40 34.49 20.47
N GLU A 266 17.78 33.40 20.04
CA GLU A 266 18.17 32.59 18.88
C GLU A 266 16.96 32.27 18.00
N TYR A 267 17.18 32.13 16.69
CA TYR A 267 16.15 31.60 15.81
C TYR A 267 16.14 30.07 15.91
N ARG A 268 14.95 29.50 16.10
CA ARG A 268 14.73 28.05 16.08
C ARG A 268 14.38 27.62 14.67
N LEU A 269 15.27 26.86 14.05
CA LEU A 269 15.11 26.29 12.73
C LEU A 269 14.47 24.92 12.83
N THR A 270 13.48 24.66 11.98
CA THR A 270 12.86 23.33 11.83
C THR A 270 13.02 22.87 10.39
N ALA A 271 13.77 21.78 10.18
CA ALA A 271 13.87 21.13 8.89
C ALA A 271 12.92 19.93 8.85
N THR A 272 11.96 19.95 7.92
CA THR A 272 10.99 18.88 7.70
C THR A 272 11.29 18.16 6.40
N SER A 273 11.81 16.93 6.47
CA SER A 273 12.00 16.08 5.31
C SER A 273 10.71 15.33 4.97
N THR A 274 10.29 15.39 3.72
CA THR A 274 9.21 14.56 3.17
C THR A 274 9.83 13.35 2.49
N TRP A 275 9.50 12.16 3.00
CA TRP A 275 9.89 10.87 2.44
C TRP A 275 8.81 10.37 1.50
N THR A 276 9.23 10.03 0.28
CA THR A 276 8.42 9.29 -0.69
C THR A 276 8.79 7.82 -0.54
N ILE A 277 7.80 6.98 -0.24
CA ILE A 277 8.00 5.54 -0.04
C ILE A 277 7.23 4.79 -1.11
N ASN A 278 7.94 4.12 -2.01
CA ASN A 278 7.33 3.22 -2.99
C ASN A 278 7.41 1.79 -2.46
N TRP A 279 6.32 1.04 -2.54
CA TRP A 279 6.28 -0.35 -2.11
C TRP A 279 5.70 -1.26 -3.18
N THR A 280 6.12 -2.52 -3.15
CA THR A 280 5.68 -3.57 -4.06
C THR A 280 5.53 -4.90 -3.33
N VAL A 281 4.52 -5.69 -3.71
CA VAL A 281 4.39 -7.07 -3.28
C VAL A 281 5.40 -7.92 -4.06
N THR A 282 6.46 -8.36 -3.39
CA THR A 282 7.55 -9.15 -3.98
C THR A 282 7.31 -10.65 -3.96
N ALA A 283 6.37 -11.14 -3.14
CA ALA A 283 5.98 -12.54 -3.10
C ALA A 283 4.50 -12.71 -2.70
N GLY A 284 3.85 -13.75 -3.22
CA GLY A 284 2.51 -14.17 -2.80
C GLY A 284 1.37 -13.20 -3.11
N GLY A 285 1.54 -12.21 -4.00
CA GLY A 285 0.46 -11.26 -4.27
C GLY A 285 0.57 -10.36 -5.51
N GLY A 286 0.64 -10.96 -6.70
CA GLY A 286 0.25 -10.32 -7.97
C GLY A 286 1.01 -9.07 -8.41
N GLY A 287 2.08 -8.69 -7.70
CA GLY A 287 2.87 -7.51 -8.03
C GLY A 287 2.17 -6.19 -7.75
N GLN A 288 1.22 -6.14 -6.81
CA GLN A 288 0.59 -4.88 -6.40
C GLN A 288 1.65 -3.89 -5.94
N THR A 289 1.44 -2.62 -6.24
CA THR A 289 2.34 -1.52 -5.85
C THR A 289 1.56 -0.38 -5.24
N GLY A 290 2.24 0.47 -4.49
CA GLY A 290 1.66 1.69 -3.97
C GLY A 290 2.71 2.65 -3.47
N GLN A 291 2.23 3.80 -3.01
CA GLN A 291 3.08 4.86 -2.48
C GLN A 291 2.55 5.32 -1.12
N LEU A 292 3.46 5.57 -0.19
CA LEU A 292 3.21 6.20 1.09
C LEU A 292 4.05 7.47 1.19
N THR A 293 3.58 8.41 2.01
CA THR A 293 4.33 9.63 2.35
C THR A 293 4.47 9.71 3.86
N GLN A 294 5.67 10.07 4.33
CA GLN A 294 5.94 10.30 5.75
C GLN A 294 6.84 11.54 5.90
N THR A 295 6.61 12.33 6.94
CA THR A 295 7.48 13.44 7.29
C THR A 295 8.34 13.10 8.50
N GLN A 296 9.55 13.62 8.54
CA GLN A 296 10.45 13.58 9.69
C GLN A 296 11.04 14.97 9.91
N GLN A 297 11.36 15.29 11.16
CA GLN A 297 11.79 16.64 11.53
C GLN A 297 13.05 16.61 12.37
N SER A 298 13.91 17.59 12.13
CA SER A 298 15.05 17.92 12.97
C SER A 298 15.02 19.42 13.28
N GLN A 299 15.56 19.80 14.43
CA GLN A 299 15.60 21.19 14.86
C GLN A 299 17.03 21.60 15.20
N MET A 300 17.35 22.86 14.95
CA MET A 300 18.58 23.48 15.43
C MET A 300 18.32 24.94 15.82
N GLN A 301 19.23 25.54 16.58
CA GLN A 301 19.18 26.94 16.94
C GLN A 301 20.36 27.70 16.32
N VAL A 302 20.12 28.94 15.91
CA VAL A 302 21.16 29.82 15.37
C VAL A 302 21.07 31.21 15.99
N ALA A 303 22.21 31.74 16.41
CA ALA A 303 22.33 33.12 16.85
C ALA A 303 22.68 34.01 15.65
N VAL A 304 21.87 35.03 15.37
CA VAL A 304 22.10 35.99 14.28
C VAL A 304 22.37 37.37 14.88
N GLY A 305 23.59 37.86 14.71
CA GLY A 305 24.02 39.18 15.20
C GLY A 305 24.31 40.16 14.06
N GLU A 306 24.54 41.42 14.44
CA GLU A 306 25.10 42.43 13.54
C GLU A 306 26.60 42.60 13.79
N VAL A 307 27.38 42.89 12.76
CA VAL A 307 28.78 43.30 12.93
C VAL A 307 28.78 44.78 13.28
N GLN A 308 29.18 45.09 14.51
CA GLN A 308 29.38 46.46 14.98
C GLN A 308 30.85 46.84 14.76
N VAL A 309 31.10 47.89 13.99
CA VAL A 309 32.44 48.49 13.88
C VAL A 309 32.52 49.59 14.93
N VAL A 310 33.29 49.35 16.00
CA VAL A 310 33.63 50.41 16.95
C VAL A 310 34.68 51.29 16.26
N ARG A 311 34.35 52.56 16.05
CA ARG A 311 35.25 53.55 15.45
C ARG A 311 35.87 54.42 16.53
#